data_AF-W0R3Y0-F1
#
_entry.id   AF-W0R3Y0-F1
#
_cell.length_a   1.000
_cell.length_b   1.000
_cell.length_c   1.000
_cell.angle_alpha   90.00
_cell.angle_beta   90.00
_cell.angle_gamma   90.00
#
_symmetry.space_group_name_H-M   'P 1'
#
loop_
_entity.id
_entity.type
_entity.pdbx_description
1 polymer ?
#
loop_
_entity_poly.entity_id
_entity_poly.type
_entity_poly.pdbx_seq_one_letter_code
_entity_poly.pdbx_strand_id
1 'polypeptide(L)'
;MKKWLKLLLLIPLLTGCSTLLTLDSKEFYSGTKQNIEVWEPCHGSGCMGLVILRPLSIIDFPFSLVGDTLMLPIKGIQNLAD
;
A
#
# COMPACT_ATOMS: atom_id res chain seq x y z
N MET A 1 7.01 26.79 4.09
CA MET A 1 5.97 26.09 3.29
C MET A 1 6.56 25.21 2.17
N LYS A 2 7.41 25.71 1.26
CA LYS A 2 7.97 24.90 0.13
C LYS A 2 8.72 23.61 0.52
N LYS A 3 9.38 23.56 1.69
CA LYS A 3 10.10 22.35 2.15
C LYS A 3 9.17 21.19 2.50
N TRP A 4 8.03 21.50 3.13
CA TRP A 4 7.00 20.53 3.49
C TRP A 4 6.28 19.97 2.27
N LEU A 5 6.04 20.80 1.25
CA LEU A 5 5.44 20.38 -0.01
C LEU A 5 6.34 19.40 -0.79
N LYS A 6 7.66 19.64 -0.80
CA LYS A 6 8.63 18.71 -1.40
C LYS A 6 8.68 17.37 -0.67
N LEU A 7 8.60 17.40 0.66
CA LEU A 7 8.57 16.19 1.48
C LEU A 7 7.30 15.37 1.20
N LEU A 8 6.14 16.03 1.13
CA LEU A 8 4.85 15.41 0.76
C LEU A 8 4.86 14.77 -0.63
N LEU A 9 5.62 15.32 -1.58
CA LEU A 9 5.77 14.79 -2.94
C LEU A 9 6.74 13.60 -3.03
N LEU A 10 7.71 13.51 -2.11
CA LEU A 10 8.69 12.41 -2.06
C LEU A 10 8.14 11.15 -1.39
N ILE A 11 7.23 11.28 -0.43
CA ILE A 11 6.60 10.16 0.28
C ILE A 11 5.89 9.17 -0.67
N PRO A 12 5.05 9.60 -1.64
CA PRO A 12 4.38 8.66 -2.55
C PRO A 12 5.33 8.00 -3.57
N LEU A 13 6.47 8.63 -3.88
CA LEU A 13 7.50 8.02 -4.73
C LEU A 13 8.19 6.82 -4.05
N LEU A 14 8.28 6.84 -2.72
CA LEU A 14 8.81 5.72 -1.92
C LEU A 14 7.78 4.59 -1.77
N THR A 15 6.48 4.89 -1.71
CA THR A 15 5.44 3.85 -1.58
C THR A 15 5.22 3.06 -2.87
N GLY A 16 5.43 3.68 -4.04
CA GLY A 16 5.29 3.01 -5.34
C GLY A 16 6.30 1.87 -5.60
N CYS A 17 7.49 1.91 -4.97
CA CYS A 17 8.48 0.84 -5.13
C CYS A 17 8.04 -0.49 -4.51
N SER A 18 7.30 -0.45 -3.39
CA SER A 18 6.76 -1.65 -2.74
C SER A 18 5.71 -2.33 -3.61
N THR A 19 4.88 -1.55 -4.30
CA THR A 19 3.89 -2.06 -5.26
C THR A 19 4.58 -2.74 -6.45
N LEU A 20 5.65 -2.16 -6.99
CA LEU A 20 6.37 -2.74 -8.13
C LEU A 20 7.06 -4.08 -7.83
N LEU A 21 7.62 -4.24 -6.62
CA LEU A 21 8.27 -5.49 -6.19
C LEU A 21 7.34 -6.70 -6.16
N THR A 22 6.03 -6.46 -6.14
CA THR A 22 5.04 -7.53 -6.05
C THR A 22 4.48 -7.98 -7.39
N LEU A 23 4.82 -7.32 -8.51
CA LEU A 23 4.45 -7.80 -9.85
C LEU A 23 5.08 -9.16 -10.18
N ASP A 24 6.28 -9.43 -9.65
CA ASP A 24 7.00 -10.70 -9.84
C ASP A 24 6.56 -11.78 -8.83
N SER A 25 5.73 -11.43 -7.84
CA SER A 25 5.21 -12.41 -6.88
C SER A 25 3.93 -13.04 -7.37
N LYS A 26 3.79 -14.36 -7.16
CA LYS A 26 2.58 -15.11 -7.52
C LYS A 26 1.36 -14.71 -6.68
N GLU A 27 1.59 -14.10 -5.51
CA GLU A 27 0.53 -13.60 -4.65
C GLU A 27 0.12 -12.18 -5.06
N PHE A 28 -1.20 -11.96 -5.14
CA PHE A 28 -1.75 -10.66 -5.50
C PHE A 28 -1.43 -9.62 -4.43
N TYR A 29 -0.60 -8.64 -4.77
CA TYR A 29 -0.49 -7.44 -3.95
C TYR A 29 -1.79 -6.64 -4.00
N SER A 30 -2.26 -6.28 -2.81
CA SER A 30 -3.32 -5.30 -2.63
C SER A 30 -2.95 -4.42 -1.45
N GLY A 31 -2.56 -3.19 -1.73
CA GLY A 31 -2.29 -2.20 -0.69
C GLY A 31 -3.56 -1.88 0.11
N THR A 32 -4.73 -1.93 -0.54
CA THR A 32 -6.02 -1.78 0.13
C THR A 32 -6.24 -2.88 1.17
N LYS A 33 -5.96 -4.14 0.83
CA LYS A 33 -6.06 -5.27 1.76
C LYS A 33 -5.11 -5.12 2.94
N GLN A 34 -3.84 -4.77 2.68
CA GLN A 34 -2.85 -4.56 3.74
C GLN A 34 -3.26 -3.43 4.70
N ASN A 35 -3.83 -2.34 4.18
CA ASN A 35 -4.31 -1.25 5.01
C ASN A 35 -5.48 -1.66 5.91
N ILE A 36 -6.37 -2.53 5.43
CA ILE A 36 -7.46 -3.11 6.23
C ILE A 36 -6.92 -4.05 7.31
N GLU A 37 -5.94 -4.90 6.99
CA GLU A 37 -5.30 -5.81 7.97
C GLU A 37 -4.67 -5.03 9.14
N VAL A 38 -4.10 -3.86 8.89
CA VAL A 38 -3.56 -2.95 9.93
C VAL A 38 -4.66 -2.39 10.84
N TRP A 39 -5.89 -2.29 10.36
CA TRP A 39 -7.03 -1.80 11.14
C TRP A 39 -7.63 -2.87 12.06
N GLU A 40 -7.35 -4.16 11.80
CA GLU A 40 -7.87 -5.22 12.64
C GLU A 40 -7.37 -5.10 14.10
N PRO A 41 -8.19 -5.52 15.08
CA PRO A 41 -7.81 -5.47 16.48
C PRO A 41 -6.66 -6.45 16.75
N CYS A 42 -5.46 -5.91 16.97
CA CYS A 42 -4.31 -6.66 17.45
C CYS A 42 -4.28 -6.63 18.98
N HIS A 43 -4.19 -7.80 19.60
CA HIS A 43 -4.12 -7.95 21.05
C HIS A 43 -2.74 -8.52 21.45
N GLY A 44 -1.99 -7.78 22.28
CA GLY A 44 -0.68 -8.20 22.80
C GLY A 44 0.39 -7.11 22.77
N SER A 45 1.54 -7.38 23.40
CA SER A 45 2.67 -6.44 23.49
C SER A 45 3.38 -6.20 22.14
N GLY A 46 3.22 -7.11 21.17
CA GLY A 46 3.77 -6.97 19.81
C GLY A 46 3.04 -5.96 18.93
N CYS A 47 1.89 -5.43 19.36
CA CYS A 47 1.03 -4.55 18.56
C CYS A 47 1.45 -3.07 18.61
N MET A 48 2.51 -2.72 19.35
CA MET A 48 2.94 -1.32 19.55
C MET A 48 3.31 -0.62 18.23
N GLY A 49 3.81 -1.37 17.24
CA GLY A 49 4.08 -0.84 15.89
C GLY A 49 2.82 -0.44 15.10
N LEU A 50 1.69 -1.10 15.35
CA LEU A 50 0.42 -0.80 14.67
C LEU A 50 -0.16 0.56 15.07
N VAL A 51 0.20 1.09 16.24
CA VAL A 51 -0.25 2.42 16.69
C VAL A 51 0.21 3.52 15.74
N ILE A 52 1.41 3.38 15.18
CA ILE A 52 1.97 4.33 14.20
C ILE A 52 1.46 4.02 12.79
N LEU A 53 1.31 2.73 12.46
CA LEU A 53 0.90 2.31 11.11
C LEU A 53 -0.58 2.60 10.82
N ARG A 54 -1.48 2.56 11.81
CA ARG A 54 -2.92 2.83 11.61
C ARG A 54 -3.25 4.22 11.04
N PRO A 55 -2.76 5.32 11.61
CA PRO A 55 -3.03 6.64 11.02
C PRO A 55 -2.40 6.78 9.63
N LEU A 56 -1.24 6.15 9.40
CA LEU A 56 -0.60 6.13 8.08
C LEU A 56 -1.41 5.31 7.07
N SER A 57 -1.96 4.16 7.47
CA SER A 57 -2.78 3.32 6.58
C SER A 57 -4.12 3.95 6.25
N ILE A 58 -4.69 4.79 7.13
CA ILE A 58 -5.88 5.60 6.81
C ILE A 58 -5.56 6.63 5.71
N ILE A 59 -4.40 7.29 5.80
CA ILE A 59 -3.97 8.27 4.80
C ILE A 59 -3.61 7.58 3.48
N ASP A 60 -2.99 6.41 3.55
CA ASP A 60 -2.53 5.65 2.39
C ASP A 60 -3.67 4.93 1.66
N PHE A 61 -4.73 4.51 2.36
CA PHE A 61 -5.88 3.78 1.81
C PHE A 61 -6.43 4.30 0.46
N PRO A 62 -6.73 5.61 0.27
CA PRO A 62 -7.19 6.12 -1.03
C PRO A 62 -6.13 5.98 -2.13
N PHE A 63 -4.84 6.11 -1.81
CA PHE A 63 -3.76 5.93 -2.78
C PHE A 63 -3.60 4.45 -3.14
N SER A 64 -3.72 3.54 -2.16
CA SER A 64 -3.70 2.11 -2.43
C SER A 64 -4.88 1.67 -3.27
N LEU A 65 -6.08 2.24 -3.08
CA LEU A 65 -7.24 1.98 -3.94
C LEU A 65 -6.97 2.36 -5.40
N VAL A 66 -6.36 3.53 -5.62
CA VAL A 66 -5.96 3.97 -6.97
C VAL A 66 -4.91 3.04 -7.54
N GLY A 67 -3.87 2.70 -6.77
CA GLY A 67 -2.80 1.78 -7.20
C GLY A 67 -3.34 0.39 -7.57
N ASP A 68 -4.14 -0.21 -6.69
CA ASP A 68 -4.76 -1.52 -6.90
C ASP A 68 -5.65 -1.52 -8.15
N THR A 69 -6.41 -0.44 -8.38
CA THR A 69 -7.26 -0.28 -9.57
C THR A 69 -6.43 -0.16 -10.84
N LEU A 70 -5.37 0.65 -10.83
CA LEU A 70 -4.46 0.81 -11.98
C LEU A 70 -3.69 -0.47 -12.29
N MET A 71 -3.50 -1.35 -11.30
CA MET A 71 -2.87 -2.66 -11.49
C MET A 71 -3.81 -3.72 -12.06
N LEU A 72 -5.15 -3.51 -12.06
CA LEU A 72 -6.11 -4.49 -12.57
C LEU A 72 -5.86 -4.92 -14.03
N PRO A 73 -5.55 -4.03 -14.99
CA PRO A 73 -5.27 -4.43 -16.37
C PRO A 73 -3.99 -5.27 -16.48
N ILE A 74 -2.94 -4.93 -15.71
CA ILE A 74 -1.68 -5.67 -15.68
C ILE A 74 -1.92 -7.08 -15.15
N LYS A 75 -2.69 -7.20 -14.05
CA LYS A 75 -3.11 -8.49 -13.48
C LYS A 75 -3.97 -9.31 -14.45
N GLY A 76 -4.88 -8.66 -15.16
CA GLY A 76 -5.71 -9.29 -16.18
C GLY A 76 -4.87 -9.87 -17.32
N ILE A 77 -3.84 -9.15 -17.76
CA ILE A 77 -2.90 -9.63 -18.79
C ILE A 77 -2.07 -10.80 -18.26
N GLN A 78 -1.51 -10.71 -17.04
CA GLN A 78 -0.73 -11.80 -16.43
C GLN A 78 -1.55 -13.10 -16.34
N ASN A 79 -2.80 -13.02 -15.87
CA ASN A 79 -3.67 -14.20 -15.73
C ASN A 79 -4.15 -14.80 -17.08
N LEU A 80 -4.00 -14.07 -18.19
CA LEU A 80 -4.29 -14.56 -19.54
C LEU A 80 -3.04 -15.08 -20.27
N ALA A 81 -1.85 -14.75 -19.76
CA ALA A 81 -0.56 -15.12 -20.36
C ALA A 81 0.01 -16.43 -19.78
N ASP A 82 -0.50 -16.87 -18.63
CA ASP A 82 -0.30 -18.20 -18.04
C ASP A 82 -1.31 -19.23 -18.60
#